data_AF-A0A7J3WDQ2-F1
#
_entry.id   AF-A0A7J3WDQ2-F1
#
_cell.length_a   1.000
_cell.length_b   1.000
_cell.length_c   1.000
_cell.angle_alpha   90.00
_cell.angle_beta   90.00
_cell.angle_gamma   90.00
#
_symmetry.space_group_name_H-M   'P 1'
#
loop_
_entity.id
_entity.type
_entity.pdbx_description
1 polymer ?
#
loop_
_entity_poly.entity_id
_entity_poly.type
_entity_poly.pdbx_seq_one_letter_code
_entity_poly.pdbx_strand_id
1 'polypeptide(L)' 'MGGAPRKCAWCKRALSGVEDGRGSGRSRKRVARIFGGYLCQACLRDAILRWAIRESAGSES' A
#
# COMPACT_ATOMS: atom_id res chain seq x y z
N MET A 1 23.30 -8.92 -2.04
CA MET A 1 23.02 -7.48 -2.23
C MET A 1 21.56 -7.23 -1.86
N GLY A 2 21.28 -6.86 -0.61
CA GLY A 2 19.91 -6.55 -0.15
C GLY A 2 19.54 -5.11 -0.50
N GLY A 3 18.58 -4.92 -1.39
CA GLY A 3 17.97 -3.61 -1.62
C GLY A 3 17.27 -3.13 -0.34
N ALA A 4 17.33 -1.84 -0.05
CA ALA A 4 16.59 -1.27 1.08
C ALA A 4 15.11 -1.62 0.97
N PRO A 5 14.43 -2.01 2.07
CA PRO A 5 13.04 -2.41 2.01
C PRO A 5 12.17 -1.24 1.53
N ARG A 6 11.22 -1.50 0.61
CA ARG A 6 10.20 -0.52 0.24
C ARG A 6 9.48 -0.04 1.49
N LYS A 7 9.16 1.25 1.55
CA LYS A 7 8.46 1.87 2.67
C LYS A 7 7.07 2.31 2.23
N CYS A 8 6.11 2.24 3.16
CA CYS A 8 4.78 2.81 3.00
C CYS A 8 4.89 4.31 2.75
N ALA A 9 4.18 4.82 1.74
CA ALA A 9 4.20 6.25 1.42
C ALA A 9 3.67 7.13 2.57
N TRP A 10 2.73 6.62 3.37
CA TRP A 10 2.04 7.36 4.43
C TRP A 10 2.73 7.24 5.80
N CYS A 11 2.86 6.01 6.34
CA CYS A 11 3.42 5.79 7.68
C CYS A 11 4.92 5.46 7.70
N LYS A 12 5.59 5.42 6.53
CA LYS A 12 7.02 5.12 6.36
C LYS A 12 7.52 3.76 6.87
N ARG A 13 6.63 2.90 7.39
CA ARG A 13 6.97 1.51 7.78
C ARG A 13 7.40 0.69 6.58
N ALA A 14 8.31 -0.27 6.78
CA ALA A 14 8.72 -1.21 5.75
C ALA A 14 7.52 -2.05 5.26
N LEU A 15 7.43 -2.24 3.95
CA LEU A 15 6.46 -3.12 3.29
C LEU A 15 7.03 -4.54 3.27
N SER A 16 6.34 -5.45 3.95
CA SER A 16 6.63 -6.88 3.89
C SER A 16 6.21 -7.47 2.54
N GLY A 17 7.00 -8.41 2.00
CA GLY A 17 6.69 -9.12 0.75
C GLY A 17 6.96 -8.34 -0.54
N VAL A 18 7.67 -7.21 -0.49
CA VAL A 18 8.09 -6.44 -1.67
C VAL A 18 9.60 -6.52 -1.81
N GLU A 19 10.10 -7.28 -2.78
CA GLU A 19 11.53 -7.40 -3.04
C GLU A 19 12.05 -6.22 -3.88
N ASP A 20 12.98 -5.44 -3.33
CA ASP A 20 13.69 -4.38 -4.06
C ASP A 20 14.92 -4.93 -4.78
N GLY A 21 14.67 -5.73 -5.82
CA GLY A 21 15.69 -6.14 -6.77
C GLY A 21 15.63 -5.26 -8.02
N ARG A 22 16.74 -4.59 -8.39
CA ARG A 22 16.88 -3.98 -9.74
C ARG A 22 16.75 -5.02 -10.87
N GLY A 23 16.78 -6.32 -10.56
CA GLY A 23 16.52 -7.44 -11.48
C GLY A 23 15.26 -8.28 -11.21
N SER A 24 14.40 -7.93 -10.24
CA SER A 24 13.19 -8.73 -9.99
C SER A 24 12.07 -8.35 -10.97
N GLY A 25 11.42 -9.35 -11.57
CA GLY A 25 10.28 -9.16 -12.47
C GLY A 25 9.15 -8.38 -11.79
N ARG A 26 8.33 -7.64 -12.57
CA ARG A 26 7.31 -6.70 -12.08
C ARG A 26 6.34 -7.31 -11.05
N SER A 27 6.11 -8.62 -11.08
CA SER A 27 5.24 -9.35 -10.15
C SER A 27 5.84 -9.52 -8.74
N ARG A 28 7.16 -9.51 -8.58
CA ARG A 28 7.83 -9.57 -7.26
C ARG A 28 7.97 -8.21 -6.57
N LYS A 29 7.65 -7.13 -7.29
CA LYS A 29 7.72 -5.74 -6.82
C LYS A 29 6.40 -5.22 -6.25
N ARG A 30 5.33 -6.04 -6.27
CA ARG A 30 4.00 -5.68 -5.78
C ARG A 30 3.35 -6.89 -5.13
N VAL A 31 2.83 -6.70 -3.92
CA VAL A 31 1.88 -7.66 -3.33
C VAL A 31 0.61 -7.67 -4.18
N ALA A 32 -0.02 -8.83 -4.36
CA ALA A 32 -1.26 -9.01 -5.13
C ALA A 32 -2.48 -8.36 -4.45
N ARG A 33 -2.48 -7.03 -4.36
CA ARG A 33 -3.56 -6.18 -3.84
C ARG A 33 -3.43 -4.77 -4.39
N ILE A 34 -4.53 -4.02 -4.35
CA ILE A 34 -4.51 -2.58 -4.64
C ILE A 34 -3.49 -1.88 -3.73
N PHE A 35 -2.68 -1.00 -4.31
CA PHE A 35 -1.59 -0.29 -3.62
C PHE A 35 -0.55 -1.20 -2.93
N GLY A 36 -0.40 -2.47 -3.34
CA GLY A 36 0.46 -3.48 -2.71
C GLY A 36 1.98 -3.20 -2.71
N GLY A 37 2.44 -2.16 -3.41
CA GLY A 37 3.82 -1.66 -3.35
C GLY A 37 3.92 -0.19 -2.90
N TYR A 38 2.83 0.40 -2.42
CA TYR A 38 2.73 1.84 -2.11
C TYR A 38 2.25 2.09 -0.68
N LEU A 39 1.17 1.43 -0.25
CA LEU A 39 0.63 1.53 1.11
C LEU A 39 0.76 0.21 1.85
N CYS A 40 1.06 0.26 3.15
CA CYS A 40 0.91 -0.90 4.02
C CYS A 40 -0.59 -1.23 4.20
N GLN A 41 -0.88 -2.44 4.66
CA GLN A 41 -2.26 -2.92 4.83
C GLN A 41 -3.07 -2.01 5.78
N ALA A 42 -2.47 -1.54 6.87
CA ALA A 42 -3.13 -0.66 7.83
C ALA A 42 -3.51 0.69 7.21
N CYS A 43 -2.58 1.34 6.51
CA CYS A 43 -2.83 2.61 5.85
C CYS A 43 -3.83 2.50 4.69
N LEU A 44 -3.80 1.37 3.96
CA LEU A 44 -4.80 1.10 2.93
C LEU A 44 -6.19 0.96 3.55
N ARG A 45 -6.31 0.23 4.65
CA ARG A 45 -7.59 0.07 5.37
C ARG A 45 -8.13 1.41 5.87
N ASP A 46 -7.27 2.25 6.46
CA ASP A 46 -7.66 3.59 6.91
C ASP A 46 -8.15 4.46 5.74
N ALA A 47 -7.44 4.45 4.60
CA ALA A 47 -7.86 5.19 3.41
C ALA A 47 -9.25 4.74 2.89
N ILE A 48 -9.49 3.43 2.84
CA ILE A 48 -10.79 2.87 2.41
C ILE A 48 -11.90 3.29 3.38
N LEU A 49 -11.65 3.20 4.69
CA LEU A 49 -12.63 3.58 5.72
C LEU A 49 -12.95 5.08 5.67
N ARG A 50 -11.94 5.95 5.55
CA ARG A 50 -12.15 7.39 5.41
C ARG A 50 -12.97 7.74 4.18
N TRP A 51 -12.69 7.08 3.06
CA TRP A 51 -13.47 7.26 1.84
C TRP A 51 -14.91 6.80 2.04
N ALA A 52 -15.13 5.60 2.59
CA ALA A 52 -16.48 5.06 2.81
C ALA A 52 -17.32 5.96 3.74
N ILE A 53 -16.75 6.44 4.86
CA ILE A 53 -17.43 7.36 5.78
C ILE A 53 -17.81 8.66 5.06
N ARG A 54 -16.90 9.23 4.26
CA ARG A 54 -17.16 10.46 3.50
C ARG A 54 -18.28 10.26 2.48
N GLU A 55 -18.30 9.12 1.80
CA GLU A 55 -19.31 8.81 0.80
C GLU A 55 -20.69 8.60 1.43
N SER A 56 -20.74 7.90 2.58
CA SER A 56 -21.98 7.72 3.33
C SER A 56 -22.54 9.06 3.81
N ALA A 57 -21.70 9.95 4.35
CA ALA A 57 -22.11 11.27 4.81
C ALA A 57 -22.62 12.18 3.67
N GLY A 58 -22.15 11.99 2.44
CA GLY A 58 -22.58 12.75 1.26
C GLY A 58 -23.81 12.17 0.54
N SER A 59 -24.22 10.95 0.87
CA SER A 59 -25.35 10.25 0.23
C SER A 59 -26.70 10.54 0.90
N GLU A 60 -26.70 11.29 2.01
CA GLU A 60 -27.89 11.73 2.75
C GLU A 60 -28.24 13.20 2.44
N SER A 61 -27.90 13.70 1.26
CA SER A 61 -28.18 15.07 0.79
C SER A 61 -29.05 15.09 -0.46
#